data_AF-A0A2E8CGU2-F1
#
_entry.id   AF-A0A2E8CGU2-F1
#
_cell.length_a   1.000
_cell.length_b   1.000
_cell.length_c   1.000
_cell.angle_alpha   90.00
_cell.angle_beta   90.00
_cell.angle_gamma   90.00
#
_symmetry.space_group_name_H-M   'P 1'
#
loop_
_entity.id
_entity.type
_entity.pdbx_description
1 polymer ?
#
loop_
_entity_poly.entity_id
_entity_poly.type
_entity_poly.pdbx_seq_one_letter_code
_entity_poly.pdbx_strand_id
1 'polypeptide(L)'
;MKALSVDGIEKTISEVDIEGVDDLEFLLGGGSLVSDDLDPEHQIFFDENCFIKQINGRFQIDALPPIAGKAVLVRVTDDAFSDITWRPEQLEPRVKFF
;
A
#
# COMPACT_ATOMS: atom_id res chain seq x y z
N MET A 1 6.08 -12.76 5.31
CA MET A 1 7.02 -11.61 5.30
C MET A 1 6.28 -10.36 5.68
N LYS A 2 6.98 -9.39 6.28
CA LYS A 2 6.42 -8.14 6.77
C LYS A 2 6.27 -7.11 5.65
N ALA A 3 5.17 -6.38 5.69
CA ALA A 3 4.83 -5.24 4.83
C ALA A 3 4.16 -4.13 5.67
N LEU A 4 3.96 -2.94 5.08
CA LEU A 4 3.19 -1.86 5.71
C LEU A 4 1.86 -1.66 4.98
N SER A 5 0.75 -1.75 5.69
CA SER A 5 -0.58 -1.43 5.17
C SER A 5 -0.96 0.00 5.53
N VAL A 6 -1.40 0.78 4.55
CA VAL A 6 -2.02 2.10 4.73
C VAL A 6 -3.52 1.96 4.57
N ASP A 7 -4.27 2.40 5.56
CA ASP A 7 -5.74 2.39 5.55
C ASP A 7 -6.27 3.82 5.52
N GLY A 8 -6.88 4.22 4.41
CA GLY A 8 -7.48 5.53 4.22
C GLY A 8 -8.78 5.74 5.01
N ILE A 9 -9.46 4.66 5.39
CA ILE A 9 -10.72 4.70 6.16
C ILE A 9 -10.38 4.95 7.63
N GLU A 10 -9.50 4.11 8.19
CA GLU A 10 -9.08 4.21 9.59
C GLU A 10 -8.01 5.28 9.81
N LYS A 11 -7.39 5.77 8.73
CA LYS A 11 -6.29 6.75 8.73
C LYS A 11 -5.09 6.26 9.55
N THR A 12 -4.72 5.00 9.30
CA THR A 12 -3.63 4.31 10.01
C THR A 12 -2.62 3.72 9.05
N ILE A 13 -1.42 3.49 9.59
CA ILE A 13 -0.37 2.71 8.95
C ILE A 13 0.00 1.59 9.92
N SER A 14 -0.05 0.34 9.49
CA SER A 14 0.21 -0.82 10.35
C SER A 14 1.10 -1.85 9.66
N GLU A 15 1.93 -2.54 10.44
CA GLU A 15 2.62 -3.73 9.93
C GLU A 15 1.63 -4.86 9.68
N VAL A 16 1.84 -5.58 8.58
CA VAL A 16 1.07 -6.78 8.19
C VAL A 16 2.01 -7.89 7.73
N ASP A 17 1.57 -9.12 7.89
CA ASP A 17 2.25 -10.29 7.33
C ASP A 17 1.57 -10.69 6.01
N ILE A 18 2.37 -10.87 4.96
CA ILE A 18 1.94 -11.37 3.65
C ILE A 18 2.85 -12.54 3.23
N GLU A 19 2.30 -13.53 2.56
CA GLU A 19 3.02 -14.67 1.99
C GLU A 19 3.35 -14.45 0.50
N GLY A 20 2.54 -13.65 -0.19
CA GLY A 20 2.73 -13.37 -1.62
C GLY A 20 1.67 -12.43 -2.19
N VAL A 21 1.57 -12.42 -3.53
CA VAL A 21 0.64 -11.54 -4.26
C VAL A 21 -0.83 -11.87 -3.96
N ASP A 22 -1.17 -13.13 -3.75
CA ASP A 22 -2.55 -13.56 -3.42
C ASP A 22 -3.08 -12.88 -2.14
N ASP A 23 -2.21 -12.66 -1.14
CA ASP A 23 -2.57 -11.94 0.08
C ASP A 23 -2.81 -10.45 -0.19
N LEU A 24 -2.07 -9.85 -1.13
CA LEU A 24 -2.29 -8.46 -1.55
C LEU A 24 -3.67 -8.33 -2.20
N GLU A 25 -4.06 -9.28 -3.05
CA GLU A 25 -5.39 -9.29 -3.66
C GLU A 25 -6.46 -9.34 -2.58
N PHE A 26 -6.33 -10.23 -1.60
CA PHE A 26 -7.27 -10.32 -0.49
C PHE A 26 -7.34 -9.04 0.34
N LEU A 27 -6.19 -8.46 0.72
CA LEU A 27 -6.10 -7.25 1.54
C LEU A 27 -6.67 -6.00 0.85
N LEU A 28 -6.54 -5.92 -0.48
CA LEU A 28 -6.91 -4.76 -1.29
C LEU A 28 -8.31 -4.88 -1.92
N GLY A 29 -9.01 -5.99 -1.68
CA GLY A 29 -10.42 -6.17 -2.00
C GLY A 29 -10.71 -6.97 -3.27
N GLY A 30 -9.79 -7.85 -3.66
CA GLY A 30 -9.94 -8.88 -4.70
C GLY A 30 -10.09 -8.35 -6.12
N GLY A 31 -9.72 -7.09 -6.34
CA GLY A 31 -9.74 -6.43 -7.64
C GLY A 31 -8.45 -6.60 -8.42
N SER A 32 -8.37 -5.92 -9.56
CA SER A 32 -7.12 -5.76 -10.31
C SER A 32 -6.13 -4.95 -9.46
N LEU A 33 -4.93 -5.49 -9.27
CA LEU A 33 -3.85 -4.83 -8.54
C LEU A 33 -2.97 -4.02 -9.48
N VAL A 34 -2.59 -2.83 -9.03
CA VAL A 34 -1.55 -2.02 -9.65
C VAL A 34 -0.48 -1.72 -8.60
N SER A 35 0.76 -1.64 -9.05
CA SER A 35 1.90 -1.23 -8.23
C SER A 35 2.53 0.05 -8.80
N ASP A 36 3.07 0.87 -7.90
CA ASP A 36 3.97 1.97 -8.25
C ASP A 36 5.23 1.91 -7.39
N ASP A 37 6.33 2.43 -7.92
CA ASP A 37 7.61 2.47 -7.21
C ASP A 37 7.63 3.69 -6.28
N LEU A 38 7.83 3.48 -4.96
CA LEU A 38 8.09 4.58 -4.03
C LEU A 38 9.56 4.96 -3.97
N ASP A 39 10.45 3.99 -4.19
CA ASP A 39 11.90 4.11 -4.29
C ASP A 39 12.48 2.80 -4.89
N PRO A 40 13.82 2.66 -5.06
CA PRO A 40 14.42 1.49 -5.70
C PRO A 40 14.16 0.14 -5.03
N GLU A 41 13.76 0.10 -3.76
CA GLU A 41 13.52 -1.13 -3.02
C GLU A 41 12.06 -1.31 -2.59
N HIS A 42 11.20 -0.31 -2.74
CA HIS A 42 9.84 -0.35 -2.19
C HIS A 42 8.78 -0.05 -3.24
N GLN A 43 7.80 -0.95 -3.32
CA GLN A 43 6.64 -0.85 -4.20
C GLN A 43 5.34 -0.76 -3.41
N ILE A 44 4.46 0.15 -3.80
CA ILE A 44 3.14 0.31 -3.20
C ILE A 44 2.10 -0.36 -4.09
N PHE A 45 1.36 -1.33 -3.54
CA PHE A 45 0.28 -2.04 -4.22
C PHE A 45 -1.07 -1.51 -3.77
N PHE A 46 -1.98 -1.30 -4.72
CA PHE A 46 -3.34 -0.83 -4.47
C PHE A 46 -4.31 -1.32 -5.56
N ASP A 47 -5.61 -1.22 -5.28
CA ASP A 47 -6.64 -1.58 -6.27
C ASP A 47 -6.68 -0.56 -7.41
N GLU A 48 -6.58 -1.03 -8.66
CA GLU A 48 -6.68 -0.20 -9.87
C GLU A 48 -7.93 0.68 -9.91
N ASN A 49 -9.03 0.15 -9.40
CA ASN A 49 -10.33 0.82 -9.39
C ASN A 49 -10.47 1.80 -8.23
N CYS A 50 -9.42 2.05 -7.42
CA CYS A 50 -9.47 2.97 -6.30
C CYS A 50 -9.91 4.40 -6.71
N PHE A 51 -9.67 4.79 -7.97
CA PHE A 51 -10.12 6.08 -8.49
C PHE A 51 -11.64 6.16 -8.61
N ILE A 52 -12.28 5.12 -9.16
CA ILE A 52 -13.73 5.08 -9.44
C ILE A 52 -14.58 4.57 -8.26
N LYS A 53 -13.96 3.88 -7.30
CA LYS A 53 -14.65 3.40 -6.10
C LYS A 53 -15.21 4.59 -5.29
N GLN A 54 -16.51 4.56 -5.05
CA GLN A 54 -17.19 5.48 -4.14
C GLN A 54 -17.14 4.94 -2.71
N ILE A 55 -15.92 4.82 -2.18
CA ILE A 55 -15.68 4.46 -0.79
C ILE A 55 -15.18 5.69 -0.02
N ASN A 56 -15.53 5.74 1.26
CA ASN A 56 -14.96 6.71 2.18
C ASN A 56 -13.49 6.39 2.44
N GLY A 57 -12.72 7.39 2.85
CA GLY A 57 -11.32 7.22 3.20
C GLY A 57 -10.40 7.22 2.00
N ARG A 58 -9.63 8.30 1.86
CA ARG A 58 -8.60 8.41 0.83
C ARG A 58 -7.29 8.84 1.46
N PHE A 59 -6.22 8.55 0.78
CA PHE A 59 -4.90 9.08 1.11
C PHE A 59 -4.08 9.29 -0.14
N GLN A 60 -3.03 10.06 -0.02
CA GLN A 60 -2.04 10.30 -1.04
C GLN A 60 -0.67 10.03 -0.43
N ILE A 61 0.17 9.29 -1.16
CA ILE A 61 1.58 9.10 -0.81
C ILE A 61 2.41 9.96 -1.76
N ASP A 62 3.20 10.88 -1.22
CA ASP A 62 3.99 11.85 -1.98
C ASP A 62 3.17 12.57 -3.07
N ALA A 63 3.52 12.34 -4.35
CA ALA A 63 2.87 12.91 -5.52
C ALA A 63 1.97 11.91 -6.27
N LEU A 64 1.78 10.69 -5.73
CA LEU A 64 0.92 9.69 -6.36
C LEU A 64 -0.54 10.18 -6.43
N PRO A 65 -1.33 9.73 -7.42
CA PRO A 65 -2.76 9.97 -7.43
C PRO A 65 -3.42 9.49 -6.12
N PRO A 66 -4.45 10.18 -5.60
CA PRO A 66 -5.11 9.76 -4.37
C PRO A 66 -5.70 8.35 -4.46
N ILE A 67 -5.29 7.49 -3.53
CA ILE A 67 -5.74 6.10 -3.39
C ILE A 67 -6.95 6.07 -2.44
N ALA A 68 -7.99 5.34 -2.83
CA ALA A 68 -9.14 5.09 -1.97
C ALA A 68 -9.02 3.72 -1.30
N GLY A 69 -9.44 3.63 -0.04
CA GLY A 69 -9.42 2.37 0.69
C GLY A 69 -8.03 2.06 1.25
N LYS A 70 -7.38 1.01 0.74
CA LYS A 70 -6.12 0.48 1.29
C LYS A 70 -5.01 0.44 0.24
N ALA A 71 -3.77 0.48 0.71
CA ALA A 71 -2.58 0.11 -0.07
C ALA A 71 -1.59 -0.65 0.82
N VAL A 72 -0.73 -1.46 0.21
CA VAL A 72 0.31 -2.24 0.91
C VAL A 72 1.67 -1.93 0.31
N LEU A 73 2.58 -1.42 1.13
CA LEU A 73 3.97 -1.18 0.79
C LEU A 73 4.78 -2.44 1.06
N VAL A 74 5.44 -2.93 0.02
CA VAL A 74 6.26 -4.15 0.05
C VAL A 74 7.69 -3.78 -0.37
N ARG A 75 8.68 -4.42 0.26
CA ARG A 75 10.06 -4.33 -0.20
C ARG A 75 10.31 -5.38 -1.28
N VAL A 76 10.81 -4.96 -2.43
CA VAL A 76 11.15 -5.82 -3.57
C VAL A 76 12.67 -5.80 -3.77
N THR A 77 13.27 -6.98 -3.84
CA THR A 77 14.72 -7.17 -4.06
C THR A 77 14.91 -8.35 -4.99
N ASP A 78 15.70 -8.16 -6.05
CA ASP A 78 15.94 -9.20 -7.07
C ASP A 78 14.64 -9.81 -7.61
N ASP A 79 13.65 -8.95 -7.91
CA ASP A 79 12.30 -9.32 -8.38
C ASP A 79 11.49 -10.22 -7.42
N ALA A 80 11.89 -10.29 -6.15
CA ALA A 80 11.21 -11.05 -5.10
C ALA A 80 10.78 -10.16 -3.94
N PHE A 81 9.67 -10.51 -3.32
CA PHE A 81 9.21 -9.84 -2.11
C PHE A 81 10.12 -10.21 -0.92
N SER A 82 10.42 -9.22 -0.07
CA SER A 82 11.26 -9.37 1.12
C SER A 82 10.71 -8.56 2.29
N ASP A 83 11.11 -8.90 3.52
CA ASP A 83 10.67 -8.17 4.71
C ASP A 83 10.93 -6.67 4.59
N ILE A 84 9.89 -5.88 4.83
CA ILE A 84 10.01 -4.43 4.81
C ILE A 84 10.98 -3.96 5.90
N THR A 85 11.88 -3.06 5.51
CA THR A 85 12.82 -2.43 6.44
C THR A 85 12.24 -1.19 7.10
N TRP A 86 11.22 -0.59 6.48
CA TRP A 86 10.55 0.58 7.01
C TRP A 86 9.62 0.25 8.15
N ARG A 87 9.55 1.21 9.09
CA ARG A 87 8.52 1.27 10.12
C ARG A 87 7.44 2.29 9.75
N PRO A 88 6.23 2.21 10.34
CA PRO A 88 5.16 3.17 10.07
C PRO A 88 5.61 4.63 10.12
N GLU A 89 6.49 4.99 11.07
CA GLU A 89 6.97 6.36 11.29
C GLU A 89 7.80 6.91 10.11
N GLN A 90 8.32 6.04 9.25
CA GLN A 90 9.03 6.44 8.02
C GLN A 90 8.07 6.72 6.86
N LEU A 91 6.90 6.09 6.87
CA LEU A 91 5.87 6.26 5.84
C LEU A 91 4.90 7.39 6.19
N GLU A 92 4.58 7.58 7.48
CA GLU A 92 3.69 8.63 7.98
C GLU A 92 3.92 10.03 7.39
N PRO A 93 5.16 10.56 7.29
CA PRO A 93 5.40 11.90 6.76
C PRO A 93 5.10 12.02 5.26
N ARG A 94 5.06 10.90 4.54
CA ARG A 94 4.77 10.81 3.10
C ARG A 94 3.29 10.67 2.82
N VAL A 95 2.49 10.31 3.83
CA VAL A 95 1.05 10.04 3.68
C VAL A 95 0.22 11.24 4.11
N LYS A 96 -0.68 11.66 3.23
CA LYS A 96 -1.73 12.63 3.53
C LYS A 96 -3.10 11.97 3.44
N PHE A 97 -3.78 11.84 4.57
CA PHE A 97 -5.16 11.34 4.62
C PHE A 97 -6.18 12.43 4.31
N PHE A 98 -7.31 12.04 3.69
CA PHE A 98 -8.47 12.88 3.39
C PHE A 98 -9.70 12.29 4.06
#